data_AF-A0A8R7V6D0-F1
#
_entry.id   AF-A0A8R7V6D0-F1
#
_cell.length_a   1.000
_cell.length_b   1.000
_cell.length_c   1.000
_cell.angle_alpha   90.00
_cell.angle_beta   90.00
_cell.angle_gamma   90.00
#
_symmetry.space_group_name_H-M   'P 1'
#
loop_
_entity.id
_entity.type
_entity.pdbx_description
1 polymer ?
#
loop_
_entity_poly.entity_id
_entity_poly.type
_entity_poly.pdbx_seq_one_letter_code
_entity_poly.pdbx_strand_id
1 'polypeptide(L)'
;MAIRSLLLPLALLALAACSAAVANLEIGFYSKTCPDAEKIVREEMIKIIAAAPSLAGPLLRLHFHDCFVRGCDASVLLESTEGNVAEKDAKPNKSLRGFGSVERVKAKLEAACPGIVSCADVLTLMSRDAVVLAMGPFWPVALGRRDGRVSSATEASKELPQPPATSLCSPRSLPPRA
;
A
#
# COMPACT_ATOMS: atom_id res chain seq x y z
N MET A 1 44.78 -25.81 -21.18
CA MET A 1 43.98 -26.07 -19.96
C MET A 1 43.55 -24.81 -19.23
N ALA A 2 44.37 -23.75 -19.17
CA ALA A 2 44.05 -22.50 -18.45
C ALA A 2 42.80 -21.73 -18.93
N ILE A 3 42.47 -21.79 -20.23
CA ILE A 3 41.32 -21.08 -20.80
C ILE A 3 39.99 -21.63 -20.25
N ARG A 4 39.90 -22.95 -19.99
CA ARG A 4 38.70 -23.56 -19.40
C ARG A 4 38.50 -23.20 -17.93
N SER A 5 39.60 -22.94 -17.21
CA SER A 5 39.60 -22.54 -15.79
C SER A 5 39.15 -21.09 -15.56
N LEU A 6 39.25 -20.24 -16.59
CA LEU A 6 38.77 -18.84 -16.57
C LEU A 6 37.30 -18.70 -16.98
N LEU A 7 36.73 -19.68 -17.68
CA LEU A 7 35.32 -19.67 -18.09
C LEU A 7 34.37 -19.96 -16.92
N LEU A 8 34.80 -20.78 -15.95
CA LEU A 8 34.01 -21.11 -14.75
C LEU A 8 33.73 -19.90 -13.84
N PRO A 9 34.73 -19.08 -13.44
CA PRO A 9 34.48 -17.91 -12.60
C PRO A 9 33.73 -16.80 -13.37
N LEU A 10 33.94 -16.70 -14.69
CA LEU A 10 33.23 -15.73 -15.53
C LEU A 10 31.74 -16.08 -15.69
N ALA A 11 31.43 -17.37 -15.82
CA ALA A 11 30.05 -17.87 -15.82
C ALA A 11 29.39 -17.72 -14.43
N LEU A 12 30.13 -17.91 -13.32
CA LEU A 12 29.63 -17.67 -11.96
C LEU A 12 29.35 -16.17 -11.71
N LEU A 13 30.20 -15.28 -12.22
CA LEU A 13 29.96 -13.82 -12.16
C LEU A 13 28.73 -13.41 -12.98
N ALA A 14 28.52 -14.03 -14.14
CA ALA A 14 27.35 -13.78 -14.97
C ALA A 14 26.04 -14.31 -14.34
N LEU A 15 26.08 -15.44 -13.62
CA LEU A 15 24.94 -15.92 -12.83
C LEU A 15 24.66 -15.05 -11.60
N ALA A 16 25.68 -14.49 -10.95
CA ALA A 16 25.53 -13.55 -9.84
C ALA A 16 24.96 -12.18 -10.29
N ALA A 17 25.09 -11.84 -11.58
CA ALA A 17 24.48 -10.65 -12.19
C ALA A 17 23.00 -10.85 -12.55
N CYS A 18 22.40 -12.01 -12.26
CA CYS A 18 20.97 -12.26 -12.43
C CYS A 18 20.17 -11.56 -11.31
N SER A 19 20.07 -10.24 -11.46
CA SER A 19 18.92 -9.39 -11.16
C SER A 19 18.33 -9.46 -9.75
N ALA A 20 18.89 -8.65 -8.84
CA ALA A 20 18.02 -7.83 -8.01
C ALA A 20 17.36 -6.80 -8.93
N ALA A 21 16.29 -7.20 -9.62
CA ALA A 21 15.47 -6.26 -10.37
C ALA A 21 14.85 -5.30 -9.34
N VAL A 22 15.45 -4.12 -9.18
CA VAL A 22 14.78 -3.01 -8.50
C VAL A 22 13.54 -2.75 -9.35
N ALA A 23 12.36 -3.10 -8.84
CA ALA A 23 11.11 -2.82 -9.51
C ALA A 23 10.99 -1.29 -9.59
N ASN A 24 11.36 -0.71 -10.72
CA ASN A 24 11.21 0.72 -10.93
C ASN A 24 9.73 1.01 -11.01
N LEU A 25 9.27 1.88 -10.12
CA LEU A 25 7.90 2.40 -10.17
C LEU A 25 7.80 3.36 -11.36
N GLU A 26 6.73 3.26 -12.12
CA GLU A 26 6.51 4.04 -13.34
C GLU A 26 5.09 4.60 -13.39
N ILE A 27 4.97 5.85 -13.87
CA ILE A 27 3.66 6.42 -14.19
C ILE A 27 3.13 5.70 -15.43
N GLY A 28 1.91 5.16 -15.34
CA GLY A 28 1.33 4.37 -16.44
C GLY A 28 1.87 2.94 -16.54
N PHE A 29 2.40 2.37 -15.45
CA PHE A 29 2.90 0.98 -15.39
C PHE A 29 1.93 -0.06 -15.99
N TYR A 30 0.61 0.10 -15.74
CA TYR A 30 -0.42 -0.82 -16.24
C TYR A 30 -0.99 -0.47 -17.62
N SER A 31 -0.48 0.56 -18.30
CA SER A 31 -1.03 1.08 -19.57
C SER A 31 -1.16 0.03 -20.69
N LYS A 32 -0.33 -1.02 -20.67
CA LYS A 32 -0.36 -2.11 -21.65
C LYS A 32 -1.10 -3.36 -21.17
N THR A 33 -1.08 -3.63 -19.87
CA THR A 33 -1.55 -4.90 -19.28
C THR A 33 -2.94 -4.80 -18.67
N CYS A 34 -3.28 -3.63 -18.10
CA CYS A 34 -4.63 -3.31 -17.63
C CYS A 34 -4.89 -1.81 -17.83
N PRO A 35 -5.18 -1.37 -19.08
CA PRO A 35 -5.29 0.05 -19.42
C PRO A 35 -6.36 0.80 -18.63
N ASP A 36 -7.44 0.11 -18.26
CA ASP A 36 -8.56 0.67 -17.49
C ASP A 36 -8.34 0.62 -15.96
N ALA A 37 -7.18 0.17 -15.46
CA ALA A 37 -6.96 -0.03 -14.02
C ALA A 37 -7.26 1.24 -13.20
N GLU A 38 -6.63 2.37 -13.52
CA GLU A 38 -6.86 3.63 -12.79
C GLU A 38 -8.30 4.12 -12.91
N LYS A 39 -8.92 3.92 -14.07
CA LYS A 39 -10.32 4.30 -14.32
C LYS A 39 -11.27 3.48 -13.44
N ILE A 40 -11.09 2.16 -13.39
CA ILE A 40 -11.89 1.26 -12.56
C ILE A 40 -11.77 1.65 -11.08
N VAL A 41 -10.56 1.88 -10.58
CA VAL A 41 -10.36 2.32 -9.20
C VAL A 41 -11.08 3.64 -8.94
N ARG A 42 -10.92 4.62 -9.85
CA ARG A 42 -11.55 5.94 -9.74
C ARG A 42 -13.07 5.85 -9.68
N GLU A 43 -13.68 5.08 -10.57
CA GLU A 43 -15.14 4.92 -10.63
C GLU A 43 -15.71 4.26 -9.36
N GLU A 44 -15.03 3.24 -8.83
CA GLU A 44 -15.47 2.61 -7.59
C GLU A 44 -15.23 3.51 -6.38
N MET A 45 -14.15 4.28 -6.36
CA MET A 45 -13.88 5.28 -5.32
C MET A 45 -14.93 6.40 -5.29
N ILE A 46 -15.46 6.84 -6.45
CA ILE A 46 -16.60 7.79 -6.48
C ILE A 46 -17.77 7.21 -5.69
N LYS A 47 -18.14 5.96 -5.96
CA LYS A 47 -19.28 5.29 -5.31
C LYS A 47 -19.03 5.09 -3.81
N ILE A 48 -17.82 4.68 -3.44
CA ILE A 48 -17.42 4.44 -2.05
C ILE A 48 -17.49 5.74 -1.23
N ILE A 49 -16.90 6.83 -1.73
CA ILE A 49 -16.87 8.11 -1.01
C ILE A 49 -18.24 8.79 -1.01
N ALA A 50 -19.03 8.65 -2.09
CA ALA A 50 -20.41 9.16 -2.10
C ALA A 50 -21.29 8.47 -1.04
N ALA A 51 -21.13 7.15 -0.85
CA ALA A 51 -21.85 6.39 0.17
C ALA A 51 -21.32 6.66 1.59
N ALA A 52 -20.01 6.86 1.75
CA ALA A 52 -19.37 7.08 3.04
C ALA A 52 -18.28 8.16 2.96
N PRO A 53 -18.64 9.46 3.00
CA PRO A 53 -17.68 10.56 2.88
C PRO A 53 -16.58 10.54 3.95
N SER A 54 -16.91 10.03 5.15
CA SER A 54 -15.97 9.90 6.27
C SER A 54 -14.84 8.88 6.04
N LEU A 55 -14.88 8.12 4.94
CA LEU A 55 -13.92 7.06 4.62
C LEU A 55 -12.68 7.55 3.86
N ALA A 56 -12.68 8.78 3.31
CA ALA A 56 -11.53 9.33 2.60
C ALA A 56 -10.25 9.36 3.47
N GLY A 57 -10.35 9.97 4.66
CA GLY A 57 -9.23 10.01 5.62
C GLY A 57 -8.75 8.62 6.07
N PRO A 58 -9.65 7.70 6.47
CA PRO A 58 -9.29 6.32 6.79
C PRO A 58 -8.58 5.55 5.68
N LEU A 59 -8.94 5.74 4.40
CA LEU A 59 -8.27 5.06 3.29
C LEU A 59 -6.85 5.60 3.08
N LEU A 60 -6.67 6.92 3.16
CA LEU A 60 -5.33 7.52 3.17
C LEU A 60 -4.48 7.01 4.34
N ARG A 61 -5.11 6.90 5.53
CA ARG A 61 -4.46 6.34 6.73
C ARG A 61 -4.08 4.86 6.52
N LEU A 62 -4.93 4.05 5.89
CA LEU A 62 -4.64 2.65 5.61
C LEU A 62 -3.37 2.50 4.77
N HIS A 63 -3.21 3.31 3.72
CA HIS A 63 -1.99 3.30 2.92
C HIS A 63 -0.77 3.83 3.65
N PHE A 64 -0.93 4.86 4.50
CA PHE A 64 0.15 5.30 5.39
C PHE A 64 0.62 4.17 6.32
N HIS A 65 -0.31 3.43 6.91
CA HIS A 65 0.02 2.31 7.80
C HIS A 65 0.73 1.17 7.07
N ASP A 66 0.31 0.85 5.84
CA ASP A 66 1.01 -0.09 4.97
C ASP A 66 2.45 0.36 4.72
N CYS A 67 2.63 1.58 4.19
CA CYS A 67 3.95 2.08 3.82
C CYS A 67 4.95 2.22 4.98
N PHE A 68 4.48 2.40 6.21
CA PHE A 68 5.34 2.54 7.38
C PHE A 68 5.88 1.21 7.92
N VAL A 69 5.23 0.09 7.58
CA VAL A 69 5.62 -1.24 8.04
C VAL A 69 6.16 -2.00 6.83
N ARG A 70 7.47 -2.22 6.77
CA ARG A 70 8.17 -2.90 5.66
C ARG A 70 8.06 -2.26 4.27
N GLY A 71 7.32 -1.17 4.12
CA GLY A 71 7.12 -0.45 2.86
C GLY A 71 5.72 -0.69 2.28
N CYS A 72 5.40 -0.04 1.16
CA CYS A 72 4.07 -0.13 0.55
C CYS A 72 3.91 -1.46 -0.20
N ASP A 73 3.64 -2.54 0.52
CA ASP A 73 3.55 -3.90 -0.02
C ASP A 73 2.22 -4.61 0.28
N ALA A 74 1.19 -3.90 0.76
CA ALA A 74 -0.11 -4.47 1.13
C ALA A 74 -0.06 -5.54 2.23
N SER A 75 1.05 -5.67 2.97
CA SER A 75 1.16 -6.56 4.14
C SER A 75 0.11 -6.26 5.22
N VAL A 76 -0.36 -5.02 5.32
CA VAL A 76 -1.44 -4.62 6.24
C VAL A 76 -2.79 -5.29 5.93
N LEU A 77 -2.99 -5.78 4.71
CA LEU A 77 -4.22 -6.43 4.27
C LEU A 77 -4.26 -7.94 4.57
N LEU A 78 -3.14 -8.53 4.97
CA LEU A 78 -3.07 -9.96 5.28
C LEU A 78 -3.81 -10.26 6.59
N GLU A 79 -4.50 -11.40 6.61
CA GLU A 79 -5.19 -11.91 7.79
C GLU A 79 -4.24 -12.70 8.70
N SER A 80 -4.55 -12.73 9.99
CA SER A 80 -3.84 -13.57 10.95
C SER A 80 -4.02 -15.06 10.64
N THR A 81 -2.97 -15.85 10.86
CA THR A 81 -2.97 -17.31 10.67
C THR A 81 -2.60 -18.01 11.96
N GLU A 82 -2.75 -19.34 12.00
CA GLU A 82 -2.26 -20.14 13.12
C GLU A 82 -0.73 -19.97 13.24
N GLY A 83 -0.29 -19.37 14.35
CA GLY A 83 1.13 -19.08 14.61
C GLY A 83 1.63 -17.71 14.16
N ASN A 84 0.81 -16.86 13.52
CA ASN A 84 1.20 -15.48 13.17
C ASN A 84 0.04 -14.48 13.33
N VAL A 85 0.28 -13.43 14.13
CA VAL A 85 -0.65 -12.31 14.27
C VAL A 85 -0.28 -11.24 13.26
N ALA A 86 -1.18 -10.98 12.31
CA ALA A 86 -0.98 -10.02 11.23
C ALA A 86 -1.05 -8.56 11.72
N GLU A 87 -0.51 -7.65 10.92
CA GLU A 87 -0.52 -6.21 11.18
C GLU A 87 -1.93 -5.68 11.40
N LYS A 88 -2.92 -6.18 10.66
CA LYS A 88 -4.33 -5.81 10.81
C LYS A 88 -4.82 -5.92 12.26
N ASP A 89 -4.28 -6.87 13.01
CA ASP A 89 -4.62 -7.14 14.41
C ASP A 89 -3.72 -6.44 15.42
N ALA A 90 -2.74 -5.67 14.99
CA ALA A 90 -1.92 -4.85 15.87
C ALA A 90 -2.75 -3.75 16.54
N LYS A 91 -2.40 -3.40 17.79
CA LYS A 91 -3.04 -2.32 18.55
C LYS A 91 -3.23 -1.00 17.76
N PRO A 92 -2.21 -0.46 17.04
CA PRO A 92 -2.39 0.77 16.25
C PRO A 92 -3.38 0.60 15.08
N ASN A 93 -3.56 -0.64 14.60
CA ASN A 93 -4.31 -0.95 13.39
C ASN A 93 -5.77 -1.35 13.65
N LYS A 94 -6.15 -1.66 14.90
CA LYS A 94 -7.54 -1.93 15.30
C LYS A 94 -8.54 -0.80 14.98
N SER A 95 -8.04 0.40 14.72
CA SER A 95 -8.84 1.58 14.33
C SER A 95 -8.85 1.87 12.82
N LEU A 96 -8.17 1.05 12.02
CA LEU A 96 -8.20 1.17 10.56
C LEU A 96 -9.57 0.77 10.02
N ARG A 97 -9.98 1.41 8.92
CA ARG A 97 -11.25 1.18 8.25
C ARG A 97 -11.01 1.15 6.74
N GLY A 98 -11.92 0.54 5.99
CA GLY A 98 -11.89 0.53 4.53
C GLY A 98 -11.41 -0.77 3.88
N PHE A 99 -11.08 -1.81 4.66
CA PHE A 99 -10.68 -3.12 4.12
C PHE A 99 -11.70 -3.68 3.10
N GLY A 100 -13.00 -3.66 3.41
CA GLY A 100 -14.04 -4.10 2.47
C GLY A 100 -14.14 -3.23 1.20
N SER A 101 -13.76 -1.96 1.26
CA SER A 101 -13.66 -1.10 0.07
C SER A 101 -12.50 -1.51 -0.82
N VAL A 102 -11.37 -1.89 -0.21
CA VAL A 102 -10.20 -2.42 -0.93
C VAL A 102 -10.55 -3.73 -1.62
N GLU A 103 -11.19 -4.67 -0.91
CA GLU A 103 -11.67 -5.94 -1.48
C GLU A 103 -12.62 -5.70 -2.67
N ARG A 104 -13.55 -4.77 -2.53
CA ARG A 104 -14.51 -4.44 -3.59
C ARG A 104 -13.83 -3.87 -4.84
N VAL A 105 -12.86 -2.96 -4.68
CA VAL A 105 -12.09 -2.40 -5.79
C VAL A 105 -11.23 -3.50 -6.43
N LYS A 106 -10.53 -4.29 -5.62
CA LYS A 106 -9.72 -5.41 -6.09
C LYS A 106 -10.55 -6.43 -6.87
N ALA A 107 -11.75 -6.78 -6.41
CA ALA A 107 -12.64 -7.68 -7.14
C ALA A 107 -13.04 -7.14 -8.52
N LYS A 108 -13.25 -5.82 -8.66
CA LYS A 108 -13.53 -5.20 -9.97
C LYS A 108 -12.33 -5.24 -10.89
N LEU A 109 -11.12 -5.01 -10.37
CA LEU A 109 -9.89 -5.13 -11.12
C LEU A 109 -9.63 -6.58 -11.54
N GLU A 110 -9.79 -7.55 -10.66
CA GLU A 110 -9.62 -8.96 -10.98
C GLU A 110 -10.63 -9.45 -12.03
N ALA A 111 -11.85 -8.92 -12.04
CA ALA A 111 -12.82 -9.23 -13.09
C ALA A 111 -12.43 -8.65 -14.46
N ALA A 112 -11.70 -7.54 -14.49
CA ALA A 112 -11.27 -6.89 -15.73
C ALA A 112 -9.90 -7.37 -16.23
N CYS A 113 -8.95 -7.59 -15.33
CA CYS A 113 -7.56 -7.96 -15.61
C CYS A 113 -7.01 -8.89 -14.51
N PRO A 114 -7.32 -10.20 -14.58
CA PRO A 114 -6.98 -11.16 -13.53
C PRO A 114 -5.48 -11.24 -13.24
N GLY A 115 -5.10 -11.11 -11.97
CA GLY A 115 -3.73 -11.28 -11.49
C GLY A 115 -2.74 -10.20 -11.94
N ILE A 116 -3.21 -9.08 -12.50
CA ILE A 116 -2.34 -8.04 -13.06
C ILE A 116 -2.00 -6.95 -12.04
N VAL A 117 -3.01 -6.35 -11.41
CA VAL A 117 -2.84 -5.17 -10.53
C VAL A 117 -2.58 -5.64 -9.11
N SER A 118 -1.48 -5.22 -8.48
CA SER A 118 -1.15 -5.62 -7.10
C SER A 118 -2.08 -4.96 -6.07
N CYS A 119 -2.29 -5.60 -4.93
CA CYS A 119 -3.01 -5.00 -3.81
C CYS A 119 -2.32 -3.72 -3.30
N ALA A 120 -0.98 -3.68 -3.33
CA ALA A 120 -0.20 -2.51 -2.94
C ALA A 120 -0.50 -1.29 -3.85
N ASP A 121 -0.61 -1.50 -5.16
CA ASP A 121 -0.99 -0.41 -6.08
C ASP A 121 -2.47 -0.05 -5.99
N VAL A 122 -3.35 -1.00 -5.63
CA VAL A 122 -4.75 -0.68 -5.28
C VAL A 122 -4.81 0.30 -4.11
N LEU A 123 -4.09 0.04 -3.01
CA LEU A 123 -4.02 0.96 -1.86
C LEU A 123 -3.50 2.34 -2.27
N THR A 124 -2.47 2.36 -3.11
CA THR A 124 -1.84 3.62 -3.57
C THR A 124 -2.82 4.45 -4.41
N LEU A 125 -3.50 3.82 -5.38
CA LEU A 125 -4.50 4.48 -6.23
C LEU A 125 -5.72 4.95 -5.43
N MET A 126 -6.26 4.10 -4.55
CA MET A 126 -7.37 4.45 -3.68
C MET A 126 -7.03 5.65 -2.78
N SER A 127 -5.79 5.75 -2.31
CA SER A 127 -5.34 6.88 -1.48
C SER A 127 -5.29 8.19 -2.25
N ARG A 128 -4.78 8.16 -3.49
CA ARG A 128 -4.83 9.32 -4.39
C ARG A 128 -6.27 9.76 -4.64
N ASP A 129 -7.13 8.81 -4.99
CA ASP A 129 -8.53 9.10 -5.28
C ASP A 129 -9.30 9.58 -4.05
N ALA A 130 -8.98 9.07 -2.86
CA ALA A 130 -9.56 9.55 -1.60
C ALA A 130 -9.23 11.04 -1.36
N VAL A 131 -7.99 11.46 -1.60
CA VAL A 131 -7.59 12.86 -1.46
C VAL A 131 -8.27 13.75 -2.50
N VAL A 132 -8.27 13.33 -3.77
CA VAL A 132 -8.92 14.09 -4.86
C VAL A 132 -10.42 14.24 -4.59
N LEU A 133 -11.09 13.17 -4.16
CA LEU A 133 -12.52 13.19 -3.82
C LEU A 133 -12.84 14.01 -2.56
N ALA A 134 -11.86 14.18 -1.67
CA ALA A 134 -11.94 15.11 -0.54
C ALA A 134 -11.54 16.55 -0.92
N MET A 135 -11.58 16.89 -2.22
CA MET A 135 -11.20 18.20 -2.77
C MET A 135 -9.72 18.56 -2.60
N GLY A 136 -8.86 17.58 -2.40
CA GLY A 136 -7.41 17.75 -2.40
C GLY A 136 -6.81 17.79 -3.81
N PRO A 137 -5.48 17.97 -3.92
CA PRO A 137 -4.80 18.02 -5.20
C PRO A 137 -4.79 16.66 -5.90
N PHE A 138 -4.65 16.68 -7.22
CA PHE A 138 -4.32 15.49 -8.01
C PHE A 138 -2.80 15.38 -8.19
N TRP A 139 -2.29 14.16 -8.18
CA TRP A 139 -0.92 13.87 -8.60
C TRP A 139 -0.87 12.55 -9.38
N PRO A 140 0.05 12.41 -10.35
CA PRO A 140 0.32 11.15 -10.98
C PRO A 140 0.99 10.20 -9.98
N VAL A 141 0.55 8.95 -9.97
CA VAL A 141 1.06 7.92 -9.07
C VAL A 141 1.97 7.00 -9.87
N ALA A 142 3.21 6.82 -9.42
CA ALA A 142 4.08 5.78 -9.95
C ALA A 142 3.62 4.42 -9.37
N LEU A 143 3.37 3.45 -10.25
CA LEU A 143 2.85 2.12 -9.96
C LEU A 143 3.89 1.05 -10.32
N GLY A 144 3.61 -0.21 -10.02
CA GLY A 144 4.53 -1.35 -10.14
C GLY A 144 4.94 -1.96 -8.80
N ARG A 145 4.24 -1.63 -7.71
CA ARG A 145 4.46 -2.26 -6.39
C ARG A 145 4.05 -3.73 -6.45
N ARG A 146 4.65 -4.54 -5.59
CA ARG A 146 4.33 -5.97 -5.47
C ARG A 146 3.88 -6.29 -4.05
N ASP A 147 3.00 -7.27 -3.95
CA ASP A 147 2.40 -7.65 -2.68
C ASP A 147 3.39 -8.45 -1.82
N GLY A 148 3.54 -8.01 -0.58
CA GLY A 148 4.27 -8.66 0.49
C GLY A 148 3.60 -9.94 0.93
N ARG A 149 4.39 -10.82 1.57
CA ARG A 149 3.93 -12.13 2.06
C ARG A 149 4.11 -12.30 3.57
N VAL A 150 4.56 -11.24 4.24
CA VAL A 150 4.88 -11.23 5.66
C VAL A 150 4.11 -10.07 6.27
N SER A 151 3.38 -10.34 7.34
CA SER A 151 2.62 -9.34 8.10
C SER A 151 2.82 -9.64 9.59
N SER A 152 3.29 -8.66 10.35
CA SER A 152 3.66 -8.84 11.75
C SER A 152 3.10 -7.74 12.65
N ALA A 153 2.23 -8.12 13.59
CA ALA A 153 1.68 -7.19 14.57
C ALA A 153 2.75 -6.53 15.46
N THR A 154 3.86 -7.24 15.70
CA THR A 154 5.01 -6.73 16.45
C THR A 154 5.72 -5.63 15.68
N GLU A 155 5.94 -5.82 14.37
CA GLU A 155 6.55 -4.80 13.52
C GLU A 155 5.64 -3.56 13.43
N ALA A 156 4.34 -3.75 13.19
CA ALA A 156 3.38 -2.64 13.17
C ALA A 156 3.38 -1.85 14.49
N SER A 157 3.44 -2.53 15.65
CA SER A 157 3.44 -1.85 16.95
C SER A 157 4.72 -1.06 17.23
N LYS A 158 5.83 -1.45 16.59
CA LYS A 158 7.15 -0.84 16.78
C LYS A 158 7.39 0.32 15.81
N GLU A 159 7.05 0.14 14.54
CA GLU A 159 7.38 1.09 13.47
C GLU A 159 6.32 2.20 13.30
N LEU A 160 5.06 1.95 13.71
CA LEU A 160 4.01 2.97 13.62
C LEU A 160 4.14 4.02 14.73
N PRO A 161 4.16 5.32 14.39
CA PRO A 161 4.17 6.40 15.37
C PRO A 161 2.95 6.31 16.29
N GLN A 162 3.20 6.34 17.60
CA GLN A 162 2.13 6.39 18.59
C GLN A 162 1.81 7.85 18.93
N PRO A 163 0.52 8.22 19.07
CA PRO A 163 0.18 9.55 19.56
C PRO A 163 0.83 9.74 20.94
N PRO A 164 1.51 10.88 21.18
CA PRO A 164 2.10 11.16 22.48
C PRO A 164 1.01 11.16 23.56
N ALA A 165 1.36 10.71 24.77
CA ALA A 165 0.44 10.71 25.92
C ALA A 165 -0.06 12.13 26.27
N THR A 166 0.68 13.17 25.86
CA THR A 166 0.31 14.57 25.98
C THR A 166 -0.23 15.12 24.67
N SER A 167 -1.51 15.49 24.67
CA SER A 167 -2.13 16.24 23.58
C SER A 167 -1.50 17.64 23.50
N LEU A 168 -0.91 18.00 22.36
CA LEU A 168 -0.36 19.34 22.10
C LEU A 168 -1.44 20.44 22.26
N CYS A 169 -2.70 20.11 21.97
CA CYS A 169 -3.88 20.96 22.24
C CYS A 169 -4.69 20.40 23.41
N SER A 170 -4.13 20.47 24.62
CA SER A 170 -4.91 20.22 25.85
C SER A 170 -5.81 21.42 26.13
N PRO A 171 -6.98 21.27 26.77
CA PRO A 171 -7.78 22.40 27.23
C PRO A 171 -7.00 23.42 28.09
N ARG A 172 -5.90 22.98 28.71
CA ARG A 172 -4.98 23.84 29.48
C ARG A 172 -4.05 24.70 28.61
N SER A 173 -3.82 24.33 27.36
CA SER A 173 -2.98 25.07 26.41
C SER A 173 -3.78 25.88 25.38
N LEU A 174 -5.11 25.87 25.47
CA LEU A 174 -5.96 26.69 24.60
C LEU A 174 -6.09 28.11 25.16
N PRO A 175 -6.01 29.16 24.31
CA PRO A 175 -6.32 30.51 24.74
C PRO A 175 -7.78 30.60 25.24
N PRO A 176 -8.09 31.49 26.19
CA PRO A 176 -9.46 31.72 26.62
C PRO A 176 -10.30 32.13 25.40
N ARG A 177 -11.50 31.55 25.26
CA ARG A 177 -12.46 32.00 24.25
C ARG A 177 -12.83 33.44 24.57
N ALA A 178 -12.81 34.30 23.55
CA ALA A 178 -13.34 35.65 23.61
C ALA A 178 -14.86 35.64 23.79
#